data_AF-A0A4J1WJI3-F1
#
_entry.id   AF-A0A4J1WJI3-F1
#
_cell.length_a   1.000
_cell.length_b   1.000
_cell.length_c   1.000
_cell.angle_alpha   90.00
_cell.angle_beta   90.00
_cell.angle_gamma   90.00
#
_symmetry.space_group_name_H-M   'P 1'
#
loop_
_entity.id
_entity.type
_entity.pdbx_description
1 polymer ?
#
loop_
_entity_poly.entity_id
_entity_poly.type
_entity_poly.pdbx_seq_one_letter_code
_entity_poly.pdbx_strand_id
1 'polypeptide(L)'
;MMRSTKELRHVYRDFLLEANQSYSDIVVLEADLSSSMATHNLEKDFGDRYVNVGIMEAEMVGLAAGLSIQGFRPYLHTFGPFASRRVFDQLFISLGYAQLDATVIGSDAGVTAEMNGGTHMPFEEIGLLRLIPKSIIFEATDDI
;
A
#
# COMPACT_ATOMS: atom_id res chain seq x y z
N MET A 1 -14.54 30.71 0.73
CA MET A 1 -14.50 29.79 1.89
C MET A 1 -13.36 28.83 1.64
N MET A 2 -12.31 28.80 2.48
CA MET A 2 -11.23 27.82 2.31
C MET A 2 -11.76 26.45 2.73
N ARG A 3 -11.69 25.46 1.84
CA ARG A 3 -12.01 24.06 2.16
C ARG A 3 -11.06 23.61 3.27
N SER A 4 -11.59 22.92 4.29
CA SER A 4 -10.72 22.19 5.24
C SER A 4 -10.17 20.96 4.51
N THR A 5 -8.91 21.00 4.12
CA THR A 5 -8.23 19.89 3.44
C THR A 5 -7.92 18.77 4.42
N LYS A 6 -8.24 17.53 4.05
CA LYS A 6 -7.86 16.34 4.79
C LYS A 6 -6.54 15.79 4.27
N GLU A 7 -5.67 15.34 5.17
CA GLU A 7 -4.44 14.64 4.76
C GLU A 7 -4.79 13.32 4.04
N LEU A 8 -4.12 13.00 2.94
CA LEU A 8 -4.39 11.82 2.11
C LEU A 8 -4.31 10.50 2.90
N ARG A 9 -3.43 10.40 3.90
CA ARG A 9 -3.36 9.22 4.79
C ARG A 9 -4.68 8.96 5.53
N HIS A 10 -5.39 10.02 5.93
CA HIS A 10 -6.69 9.90 6.57
C HIS A 10 -7.80 9.60 5.56
N VAL A 11 -7.66 10.06 4.31
CA VAL A 11 -8.55 9.67 3.21
C VAL A 11 -8.44 8.17 2.94
N TYR A 12 -7.22 7.65 2.83
CA TYR A 12 -6.96 6.22 2.63
C TYR A 12 -7.49 5.37 3.79
N ARG A 13 -7.21 5.75 5.04
CA ARG A 13 -7.77 5.07 6.22
C ARG A 13 -9.29 5.01 6.18
N ASP A 14 -9.94 6.14 5.88
CA ASP A 14 -11.40 6.22 5.89
C ASP A 14 -12.01 5.42 4.73
N PHE A 15 -11.35 5.40 3.56
CA PHE A 15 -11.70 4.50 2.47
C PHE A 15 -11.67 3.04 2.92
N LEU A 16 -10.63 2.58 3.62
CA LEU A 16 -10.57 1.21 4.12
C LEU A 16 -11.72 0.90 5.07
N LEU A 17 -12.04 1.81 6.00
CA LEU A 17 -13.15 1.65 6.94
C LEU A 17 -14.52 1.57 6.24
N GLU A 18 -14.73 2.42 5.23
CA GLU A 18 -15.95 2.41 4.42
C GLU A 18 -16.04 1.13 3.58
N ALA A 19 -14.97 0.78 2.88
CA ALA A 19 -14.91 -0.40 2.03
C ALA A 19 -15.13 -1.70 2.84
N ASN A 20 -14.63 -1.77 4.08
CA ASN A 20 -14.85 -2.91 4.98
C ASN A 20 -16.34 -3.18 5.28
N GLN A 21 -17.22 -2.19 5.14
CA GLN A 21 -18.67 -2.36 5.33
C GLN A 21 -19.32 -3.13 4.17
N SER A 22 -18.71 -3.07 2.98
CA SER A 22 -19.23 -3.69 1.76
C SER A 22 -18.45 -4.95 1.35
N TYR A 23 -17.19 -5.05 1.73
CA TYR A 23 -16.26 -6.09 1.30
C TYR A 23 -15.63 -6.79 2.51
N SER A 24 -16.14 -7.99 2.82
CA SER A 24 -15.64 -8.82 3.93
C SER A 24 -14.32 -9.52 3.62
N ASP A 25 -13.84 -9.43 2.38
CA ASP A 25 -12.63 -10.06 1.87
C ASP A 25 -11.45 -9.08 1.70
N ILE A 26 -11.59 -7.82 2.13
CA ILE A 26 -10.45 -6.90 2.22
C ILE A 26 -9.51 -7.34 3.33
N VAL A 27 -8.21 -7.37 3.05
CA VAL A 27 -7.14 -7.61 4.03
C VAL A 27 -6.18 -6.44 3.99
N VAL A 28 -5.87 -5.87 5.14
CA VAL A 28 -4.92 -4.76 5.30
C VAL A 28 -3.57 -5.33 5.75
N LEU A 29 -2.54 -5.08 4.96
CA LEU A 29 -1.19 -5.56 5.19
C LEU A 29 -0.25 -4.37 5.44
N GLU A 30 0.53 -4.46 6.51
CA GLU A 30 1.44 -3.41 6.96
C GLU A 30 2.85 -3.94 7.18
N ALA A 31 3.85 -3.09 6.96
CA ALA A 31 5.25 -3.42 7.20
C ALA A 31 5.89 -2.52 8.27
N ASP A 32 5.38 -2.58 9.50
CA ASP A 32 5.81 -1.76 10.65
C ASP A 32 5.71 -0.23 10.47
N LEU A 33 4.88 0.24 9.52
CA LEU A 33 4.72 1.65 9.20
C LEU A 33 3.29 2.18 9.40
N SER A 34 2.42 1.40 10.03
CA SER A 34 0.99 1.74 10.17
C SER A 34 0.69 3.08 10.87
N SER A 35 1.60 3.58 11.70
CA SER A 35 1.45 4.88 12.36
C SER A 35 1.64 6.05 11.38
N SER A 36 2.53 5.92 10.38
CA SER A 36 2.78 6.97 9.38
C SER A 36 1.56 7.20 8.50
N MET A 37 0.85 6.13 8.16
CA MET A 37 -0.35 6.14 7.32
C MET A 37 -1.67 6.22 8.11
N ALA A 38 -1.61 6.43 9.43
CA ALA A 38 -2.79 6.48 10.30
C ALA A 38 -3.68 5.22 10.27
N THR A 39 -3.13 4.07 9.88
CA THR A 39 -3.78 2.76 9.79
C THR A 39 -3.60 1.91 11.05
N HIS A 40 -2.74 2.31 11.99
CA HIS A 40 -2.42 1.58 13.23
C HIS A 40 -3.63 1.18 14.11
N ASN A 41 -4.78 1.85 13.97
CA ASN A 41 -5.99 1.51 14.74
C ASN A 41 -6.95 0.57 14.01
N LEU A 42 -6.71 0.27 12.73
CA LEU A 42 -7.60 -0.55 11.89
C LEU A 42 -7.67 -2.00 12.34
N GLU A 43 -6.71 -2.47 13.15
CA GLU A 43 -6.76 -3.81 13.77
C GLU A 43 -8.10 -4.06 14.50
N LYS A 44 -8.69 -3.03 15.11
CA LYS A 44 -9.97 -3.15 15.81
C LYS A 44 -11.15 -3.40 14.87
N ASP A 45 -11.06 -2.90 13.63
CA ASP A 45 -12.13 -2.95 12.64
C ASP A 45 -11.99 -4.16 11.69
N PHE A 46 -10.75 -4.63 11.49
CA PHE A 46 -10.43 -5.73 10.57
C PHE A 46 -10.11 -7.05 11.28
N GLY A 47 -9.76 -7.03 12.56
CA GLY A 47 -9.37 -8.22 13.33
C GLY A 47 -8.24 -8.98 12.64
N ASP A 48 -8.43 -10.29 12.45
CA ASP A 48 -7.45 -11.17 11.79
C ASP A 48 -7.16 -10.80 10.31
N ARG A 49 -7.95 -9.90 9.70
CA ARG A 49 -7.70 -9.35 8.35
C ARG A 49 -6.80 -8.11 8.37
N TYR A 50 -6.27 -7.72 9.52
CA TYR A 50 -5.20 -6.74 9.63
C TYR A 50 -3.92 -7.46 10.04
N VAL A 51 -2.92 -7.45 9.16
CA VAL A 51 -1.67 -8.18 9.37
C VAL A 51 -0.49 -7.23 9.23
N ASN A 52 0.18 -6.96 10.34
CA ASN A 52 1.49 -6.32 10.33
C ASN A 52 2.57 -7.40 10.26
N VAL A 53 3.29 -7.45 9.15
CA VAL A 53 4.37 -8.44 8.95
C VAL A 53 5.72 -7.95 9.49
N GLY A 54 5.79 -6.79 10.14
CA GLY A 54 7.06 -6.18 10.53
C GLY A 54 7.85 -5.65 9.32
N ILE A 55 9.16 -5.46 9.45
CA ILE A 55 10.03 -4.94 8.37
C ILE A 55 10.36 -6.06 7.36
N MET A 56 9.33 -6.62 6.73
CA MET A 56 9.41 -7.74 5.81
C MET A 56 8.58 -7.47 4.55
N GLU A 57 8.86 -6.39 3.81
CA GLU A 57 8.02 -5.98 2.67
C GLU A 57 7.96 -7.03 1.56
N ALA A 58 9.04 -7.77 1.33
CA ALA A 58 9.04 -8.86 0.36
C ALA A 58 8.07 -9.99 0.77
N GLU A 59 8.03 -10.34 2.07
CA GLU A 59 7.06 -11.29 2.61
C GLU A 59 5.63 -10.73 2.52
N MET A 60 5.45 -9.43 2.77
CA MET A 60 4.15 -8.76 2.63
C MET A 60 3.54 -8.96 1.23
N VAL A 61 4.36 -8.83 0.18
CA VAL A 61 3.93 -9.05 -1.22
C VAL A 61 3.66 -10.53 -1.49
N GLY A 62 4.48 -11.44 -0.96
CA GLY A 62 4.24 -12.89 -1.08
C GLY A 62 2.93 -13.33 -0.40
N LEU A 63 2.68 -12.84 0.82
CA LEU A 63 1.45 -13.03 1.56
C LEU A 63 0.25 -12.48 0.78
N ALA A 64 0.35 -11.28 0.21
CA ALA A 64 -0.68 -10.70 -0.62
C ALA A 64 -1.02 -11.57 -1.84
N ALA A 65 0.00 -12.09 -2.54
CA ALA A 65 -0.22 -13.01 -3.65
C ALA A 65 -0.98 -14.28 -3.19
N GLY A 66 -0.58 -14.88 -2.07
CA GLY A 66 -1.28 -16.03 -1.49
C GLY A 66 -2.73 -15.72 -1.11
N LEU A 67 -2.99 -14.57 -0.50
CA LEU A 67 -4.33 -14.10 -0.14
C LEU A 67 -5.20 -13.85 -1.39
N SER A 68 -4.62 -13.27 -2.44
CA SER A 68 -5.29 -13.05 -3.72
C SER A 68 -5.75 -14.37 -4.35
N ILE A 69 -4.92 -15.43 -4.30
CA ILE A 69 -5.31 -16.79 -4.74
C ILE A 69 -6.51 -17.32 -3.96
N GLN A 70 -6.60 -17.00 -2.66
CA GLN A 70 -7.73 -17.39 -1.81
C GLN A 70 -8.97 -16.50 -1.98
N GLY A 71 -8.94 -15.52 -2.89
CA GLY A 71 -10.06 -14.63 -3.19
C GLY A 71 -10.17 -13.41 -2.27
N PHE A 72 -9.15 -13.13 -1.45
CA PHE A 72 -9.08 -11.88 -0.70
C PHE A 72 -8.61 -10.71 -1.58
N ARG A 73 -8.84 -9.49 -1.10
CA ARG A 73 -8.40 -8.22 -1.70
C ARG A 73 -7.35 -7.56 -0.81
N PRO A 74 -6.05 -7.83 -1.03
CA PRO A 74 -4.99 -7.29 -0.18
C PRO A 74 -4.73 -5.80 -0.49
N TYR A 75 -4.62 -5.01 0.57
CA TYR A 75 -4.17 -3.61 0.55
C TYR A 75 -2.89 -3.52 1.37
N LEU A 76 -1.75 -3.29 0.70
CA LEU A 76 -0.42 -3.27 1.30
C LEU A 76 0.03 -1.83 1.49
N HIS A 77 0.60 -1.52 2.65
CA HIS A 77 1.20 -0.22 2.90
C HIS A 77 2.64 -0.31 3.41
N THR A 78 3.51 0.50 2.81
CA THR A 78 4.86 0.84 3.27
C THR A 78 5.32 2.15 2.58
N PHE A 79 6.53 2.65 2.85
CA PHE A 79 7.06 3.83 2.15
C PHE A 79 7.38 3.54 0.69
N GLY A 80 7.30 4.55 -0.18
CA GLY A 80 7.44 4.43 -1.64
C GLY A 80 8.64 3.60 -2.11
N PRO A 81 9.88 3.82 -1.62
CA PRO A 81 11.03 3.01 -2.02
C PRO A 81 10.90 1.54 -1.59
N PHE A 82 10.20 1.28 -0.49
CA PHE A 82 9.99 -0.07 0.05
C PHE A 82 8.82 -0.76 -0.64
N ALA A 83 7.83 0.00 -1.10
CA ALA A 83 6.68 -0.44 -1.88
C ALA A 83 7.03 -0.67 -3.36
N SER A 84 8.17 -0.16 -3.83
CA SER A 84 8.62 -0.28 -5.23
C SER A 84 9.99 -0.96 -5.32
N ARG A 85 11.09 -0.21 -5.16
CA ARG A 85 12.48 -0.67 -5.36
C ARG A 85 12.81 -1.94 -4.57
N ARG A 86 12.41 -2.00 -3.29
CA ARG A 86 12.74 -3.14 -2.40
C ARG A 86 12.05 -4.44 -2.82
N VAL A 87 10.81 -4.35 -3.29
CA VAL A 87 9.93 -5.51 -3.53
C VAL A 87 9.64 -5.77 -5.00
N PHE A 88 10.39 -5.13 -5.90
CA PHE A 88 10.09 -5.13 -7.32
C PHE A 88 9.95 -6.53 -7.92
N ASP A 89 10.85 -7.45 -7.58
CA ASP A 89 10.79 -8.82 -8.08
C ASP A 89 9.54 -9.56 -7.59
N GLN A 90 9.16 -9.36 -6.32
CA GLN A 90 7.93 -9.94 -5.77
C GLN A 90 6.68 -9.34 -6.45
N LEU A 91 6.64 -8.03 -6.71
CA LEU A 91 5.54 -7.43 -7.45
C LEU A 91 5.48 -7.96 -8.88
N PHE A 92 6.64 -8.12 -9.53
CA PHE A 92 6.73 -8.59 -10.90
C PHE A 92 6.30 -10.04 -11.03
N ILE A 93 6.89 -10.94 -10.24
CA ILE A 93 6.68 -12.39 -10.37
C ILE A 93 5.42 -12.84 -9.64
N SER A 94 5.26 -12.44 -8.37
CA SER A 94 4.19 -12.96 -7.51
C SER A 94 2.84 -12.29 -7.75
N LEU A 95 2.79 -11.10 -8.34
CA LEU A 95 1.53 -10.43 -8.69
C LEU A 95 1.36 -10.29 -10.20
N GLY A 96 2.22 -9.50 -10.86
CA GLY A 96 2.06 -9.16 -12.28
C GLY A 96 2.09 -10.36 -13.24
N TYR A 97 3.13 -11.20 -13.12
CA TYR A 97 3.29 -12.39 -13.95
C TYR A 97 2.24 -13.46 -13.60
N ALA A 98 1.97 -13.66 -12.31
CA ALA A 98 0.96 -14.59 -11.82
C ALA A 98 -0.49 -14.16 -12.12
N GLN A 99 -0.70 -12.91 -12.58
CA GLN A 99 -2.01 -12.31 -12.82
C GLN A 99 -2.90 -12.32 -11.57
N LEU A 100 -2.32 -11.93 -10.44
CA LEU A 100 -2.99 -11.80 -9.16
C LEU A 100 -3.22 -10.34 -8.80
N ASP A 101 -4.29 -10.09 -8.06
CA ASP A 101 -4.74 -8.75 -7.71
C ASP A 101 -4.31 -8.38 -6.28
N ALA A 102 -3.63 -7.24 -6.14
CA ALA A 102 -3.37 -6.57 -4.88
C ALA A 102 -3.22 -5.06 -5.10
N THR A 103 -3.60 -4.26 -4.10
CA THR A 103 -3.41 -2.80 -4.11
C THR A 103 -2.21 -2.45 -3.24
N VAL A 104 -1.21 -1.78 -3.82
CA VAL A 104 0.02 -1.39 -3.11
C VAL A 104 0.06 0.11 -2.95
N ILE A 105 0.20 0.57 -1.71
CA ILE A 105 0.22 1.97 -1.32
C ILE A 105 1.64 2.30 -0.85
N GLY A 106 2.34 3.11 -1.65
CA GLY A 106 3.62 3.73 -1.29
C GLY A 106 3.40 5.14 -0.75
N SER A 107 3.68 5.39 0.53
CA SER A 107 3.68 6.74 1.11
C SER A 107 4.97 7.50 0.87
N ASP A 108 4.96 8.80 1.18
CA ASP A 108 6.13 9.68 1.14
C ASP A 108 6.79 9.71 -0.26
N ALA A 109 5.96 9.96 -1.27
CA ALA A 109 6.39 10.01 -2.66
C ALA A 109 7.36 11.18 -2.93
N GLY A 110 8.37 10.94 -3.75
CA GLY A 110 9.31 11.96 -4.18
C GLY A 110 9.98 12.73 -3.06
N VAL A 111 10.09 14.05 -3.26
CA VAL A 111 10.77 14.97 -2.33
C VAL A 111 9.99 15.20 -1.03
N THR A 112 8.74 14.74 -0.93
CA THR A 112 7.95 14.91 0.30
C THR A 112 8.55 14.15 1.49
N ALA A 113 9.38 13.14 1.21
CA ALA A 113 10.14 12.39 2.21
C ALA A 113 11.46 13.05 2.64
N GLU A 114 11.74 14.32 2.29
CA GLU A 114 13.05 14.95 2.47
C GLU A 114 13.60 14.87 3.91
N MET A 115 12.71 14.93 4.91
CA MET A 115 13.07 14.84 6.33
C MET A 115 13.68 13.48 6.72
N ASN A 116 13.36 12.42 5.97
CA ASN A 116 13.92 11.09 6.13
C ASN A 116 15.17 10.85 5.27
N GLY A 117 15.50 11.80 4.39
CA GLY A 117 16.69 11.80 3.54
C GLY A 117 16.55 11.01 2.23
N GLY A 118 17.61 11.04 1.41
CA GLY A 118 17.61 10.48 0.06
C GLY A 118 17.38 8.97 -0.04
N THR A 119 17.50 8.23 1.06
CA THR A 119 17.15 6.80 1.11
C THR A 119 15.64 6.56 1.12
N HIS A 120 14.85 7.55 1.54
CA HIS A 120 13.39 7.47 1.65
C HIS A 120 12.66 8.23 0.54
N MET A 121 13.35 9.01 -0.28
CA MET A 121 12.78 9.72 -1.43
C MET A 121 12.81 8.82 -2.68
N PRO A 122 11.66 8.30 -3.16
CA PRO A 122 11.61 7.55 -4.42
C PRO A 122 11.58 8.53 -5.61
N PHE A 123 12.42 8.29 -6.62
CA PHE A 123 12.40 9.07 -7.87
C PHE A 123 12.15 8.20 -9.11
N GLU A 124 12.20 6.88 -8.91
CA GLU A 124 12.18 5.87 -9.97
C GLU A 124 10.94 4.97 -9.94
N GLU A 125 10.07 5.10 -8.94
CA GLU A 125 8.97 4.18 -8.67
C GLU A 125 7.99 4.05 -9.86
N ILE A 126 7.58 5.16 -10.49
CA ILE A 126 6.72 5.12 -11.67
C ILE A 126 7.43 4.41 -12.83
N GLY A 127 8.72 4.70 -13.06
CA GLY A 127 9.49 4.07 -14.12
C GLY A 127 9.61 2.55 -13.91
N LEU A 128 9.86 2.14 -12.66
CA LEU A 128 10.01 0.76 -12.26
C LEU A 128 8.68 -0.01 -12.35
N LEU A 129 7.62 0.50 -11.74
CA LEU A 129 6.31 -0.16 -11.70
C LEU A 129 5.65 -0.26 -13.09
N ARG A 130 6.00 0.62 -14.03
CA ARG A 130 5.55 0.52 -15.44
C ARG A 130 6.15 -0.65 -16.20
N LEU A 131 7.23 -1.26 -15.70
CA LEU A 131 7.81 -2.47 -16.29
C LEU A 131 7.00 -3.72 -15.94
N ILE A 132 6.13 -3.65 -14.92
CA ILE A 132 5.28 -4.77 -14.52
C ILE A 132 4.10 -4.89 -15.49
N PRO A 133 3.87 -6.06 -16.12
CA PRO A 133 2.76 -6.24 -17.04
C PRO A 133 1.40 -5.95 -16.39
N LYS A 134 0.54 -5.22 -17.11
CA LYS A 134 -0.84 -4.85 -16.68
C LYS A 134 -0.92 -4.03 -15.38
N SER A 135 0.20 -3.48 -14.88
CA SER A 135 0.14 -2.59 -13.72
C SER A 135 -0.70 -1.35 -14.03
N ILE A 136 -1.49 -0.94 -13.04
CA ILE A 136 -2.24 0.31 -13.07
C ILE A 136 -1.66 1.18 -11.95
N ILE A 137 -1.20 2.37 -12.32
CA ILE A 137 -0.53 3.29 -11.39
C ILE A 137 -1.42 4.50 -11.23
N PHE A 138 -1.72 4.83 -9.97
CA PHE A 138 -2.47 6.02 -9.58
C PHE A 138 -1.59 6.93 -8.74
N GLU A 139 -1.75 8.23 -8.92
CA GLU A 139 -1.17 9.26 -8.06
C GLU A 139 -2.32 10.14 -7.56
N ALA A 140 -2.70 9.94 -6.30
CA ALA A 140 -3.78 10.70 -5.69
C ALA A 140 -3.30 12.12 -5.35
N THR A 141 -4.04 13.13 -5.80
CA THR A 141 -3.60 14.54 -5.70
C THR A 141 -4.33 15.33 -4.61
N ASP A 142 -5.52 14.92 -4.21
CA ASP A 142 -6.33 15.59 -3.19
C ASP A 142 -7.36 14.66 -2.53
N ASP A 143 -8.15 15.23 -1.61
CA ASP A 143 -9.08 14.52 -0.75
C ASP A 143 -10.53 14.42 -1.29
N ILE A 144 -10.78 14.65 -2.58
CA ILE A 144 -12.12 14.57 -3.21
C ILE A 144 -12.14 13.79 -4.53
#